data_AF-A0A3A8I1U2-F1
#
_entry.id   AF-A0A3A8I1U2-F1
#
_cell.length_a   1.000
_cell.length_b   1.000
_cell.length_c   1.000
_cell.angle_alpha   90.00
_cell.angle_beta   90.00
_cell.angle_gamma   90.00
#
_symmetry.space_group_name_H-M   'P 1'
#
loop_
_entity.id
_entity.type
_entity.pdbx_description
1 polymer ?
#
loop_
_entity_poly.entity_id
_entity_poly.type
_entity_poly.pdbx_seq_one_letter_code
_entity_poly.pdbx_strand_id
1 'polypeptide(L)'
;MSEGYVLDTNALHFYAGDQFQKLGPTAKRAFSAFEHRRGYLVVPAPVVLETWLLAQGGKLRFPTTLDAWWRTLTVRSWSTTP
;
A
#
# COMPACT_ATOMS: atom_id res chain seq x y z
N MET A 1 12.33 -22.67 6.25
CA MET A 1 12.48 -21.21 6.17
C MET A 1 11.10 -20.62 5.96
N SER A 2 10.67 -19.63 6.75
CA SER A 2 9.37 -18.98 6.56
C SER A 2 9.45 -18.03 5.37
N GLU A 3 8.49 -18.11 4.44
CA GLU A 3 8.45 -17.21 3.28
C GLU A 3 8.03 -15.80 3.73
N GLY A 4 8.78 -14.79 3.27
CA GLY A 4 8.49 -13.39 3.51
C GLY A 4 7.89 -12.75 2.25
N TYR A 5 6.80 -12.00 2.42
CA TYR A 5 6.12 -11.31 1.33
C TYR A 5 6.04 -9.81 1.64
N VAL A 6 6.41 -8.96 0.69
CA VAL A 6 6.20 -7.51 0.78
C VAL A 6 4.90 -7.16 0.09
N LEU A 7 3.98 -6.51 0.81
CA LEU A 7 2.69 -6.12 0.26
C LEU A 7 2.77 -4.78 -0.48
N ASP A 8 2.10 -4.74 -1.63
CA ASP A 8 1.77 -3.53 -2.37
C ASP A 8 0.41 -2.97 -1.93
N THR A 9 0.19 -1.68 -2.20
CA THR A 9 -1.05 -0.97 -1.89
C THR A 9 -2.27 -1.64 -2.48
N ASN A 10 -2.22 -2.12 -3.73
CA ASN A 10 -3.40 -2.72 -4.36
C ASN A 10 -3.84 -4.01 -3.66
N ALA A 11 -2.87 -4.83 -3.23
CA ALA A 11 -3.17 -6.08 -2.53
C ALA A 11 -3.82 -5.81 -1.17
N LEU A 12 -3.31 -4.82 -0.43
CA LEU A 12 -3.86 -4.43 0.86
C LEU A 12 -5.22 -3.74 0.73
N HIS A 13 -5.37 -2.87 -0.27
CA HIS A 13 -6.64 -2.19 -0.57
C HIS A 13 -7.75 -3.18 -0.94
N PHE A 14 -7.46 -4.17 -1.79
CA PHE A 14 -8.46 -5.19 -2.13
C PHE A 14 -8.81 -6.10 -0.95
N TYR A 15 -7.82 -6.45 -0.10
CA TYR A 15 -8.09 -7.21 1.12
C TYR A 15 -8.98 -6.41 2.09
N ALA A 16 -8.63 -5.15 2.37
CA ALA A 16 -9.39 -4.28 3.27
C ALA A 16 -10.81 -3.94 2.77
N GLY A 17 -11.03 -3.97 1.46
CA GLY A 17 -12.34 -3.71 0.84
C GLY A 17 -13.20 -4.95 0.61
N ASP A 18 -12.86 -6.12 1.18
CA ASP A 18 -13.53 -7.42 0.92
C ASP A 18 -13.57 -7.82 -0.57
N GLN A 19 -12.56 -7.39 -1.33
CA GLN A 19 -12.42 -7.68 -2.77
C GLN A 19 -11.40 -8.78 -3.03
N PHE A 20 -11.35 -9.81 -2.18
CA PHE A 20 -10.36 -10.89 -2.24
C PHE A 20 -10.33 -11.62 -3.59
N GLN A 21 -11.45 -11.66 -4.30
CA GLN A 21 -11.58 -12.22 -5.65
C GLN A 21 -10.66 -11.53 -6.67
N LYS A 22 -10.40 -10.22 -6.51
CA LYS A 22 -9.54 -9.40 -7.39
C LYS A 22 -8.04 -9.65 -7.18
N LEU A 23 -7.66 -10.33 -6.11
CA LEU A 23 -6.26 -10.65 -5.84
C LEU A 23 -5.72 -11.69 -6.83
N GLY A 24 -4.51 -11.45 -7.33
CA GLY A 24 -3.76 -12.45 -8.09
C GLY A 24 -3.36 -13.66 -7.25
N PRO A 25 -2.96 -14.77 -7.89
CA PRO A 25 -2.64 -16.03 -7.20
C PRO A 25 -1.50 -15.89 -6.18
N THR A 26 -0.48 -15.07 -6.47
CA THR A 26 0.63 -14.82 -5.55
C THR A 26 0.18 -14.11 -4.28
N ALA A 27 -0.63 -13.07 -4.40
CA ALA A 27 -1.17 -12.35 -3.24
C ALA A 27 -2.06 -13.27 -2.40
N LYS A 28 -2.95 -14.04 -3.03
CA LYS A 28 -3.78 -15.04 -2.34
C LYS A 28 -2.94 -16.06 -1.57
N ARG A 29 -1.84 -16.56 -2.17
CA ARG A 29 -0.89 -17.46 -1.50
C ARG A 29 -0.21 -16.77 -0.31
N ALA A 30 0.24 -15.53 -0.46
CA ALA A 30 0.89 -14.75 0.60
C ALA A 30 -0.04 -14.56 1.81
N PHE A 31 -1.27 -14.08 1.59
CA PHE A 31 -2.27 -13.94 2.64
C PHE A 31 -2.58 -15.28 3.31
N SER A 32 -2.80 -16.34 2.52
CA SER A 32 -3.04 -17.68 3.08
C SER A 32 -1.85 -18.19 3.91
N ALA A 33 -0.61 -18.00 3.45
CA ALA A 33 0.58 -18.40 4.19
C ALA A 33 0.69 -17.67 5.54
N PHE A 34 0.36 -16.39 5.56
CA PHE A 34 0.31 -15.59 6.79
C PHE A 34 -0.76 -16.08 7.77
N GLU A 35 -2.00 -16.26 7.31
CA GLU A 35 -3.12 -16.75 8.14
C GLU A 35 -2.83 -18.13 8.76
N HIS A 36 -2.13 -19.00 8.03
CA HIS A 36 -1.73 -20.33 8.50
C HIS A 36 -0.41 -20.32 9.29
N ARG A 37 0.14 -19.14 9.63
CA ARG A 37 1.41 -18.97 10.37
C ARG A 37 2.62 -19.63 9.70
N ARG A 38 2.59 -19.74 8.36
CA ARG A 38 3.67 -20.31 7.53
C ARG A 38 4.56 -19.27 6.86
N GLY A 39 4.25 -17.98 7.03
CA GLY A 39 5.00 -16.86 6.48
C GLY A 39 4.72 -15.57 7.22
N TYR A 40 5.39 -14.49 6.81
CA TYR A 40 5.16 -13.15 7.35
C TYR A 40 4.92 -12.14 6.21
N LEU A 41 4.10 -11.13 6.51
CA LEU A 41 3.82 -10.01 5.59
C LEU A 41 4.55 -8.77 6.09
N VAL A 42 5.26 -8.11 5.20
CA VAL A 42 5.87 -6.80 5.43
C VAL A 42 5.06 -5.76 4.67
N VAL A 43 4.60 -4.73 5.39
CA VAL A 43 3.87 -3.61 4.79
C VAL A 43 4.70 -2.34 4.98
N PRO A 44 5.29 -1.77 3.92
CA PRO A 44 6.02 -0.52 4.02
C PRO A 44 5.12 0.62 4.51
N ALA A 45 5.66 1.56 5.29
CA ALA A 45 4.89 2.71 5.79
C ALA A 45 4.21 3.56 4.67
N PRO A 46 4.84 3.79 3.49
CA PRO A 46 4.17 4.47 2.37
C PRO A 46 2.92 3.73 1.87
N VAL A 47 2.96 2.38 1.85
CA VAL A 47 1.84 1.53 1.43
C VAL A 47 0.68 1.63 2.41
N VAL A 48 0.96 1.71 3.71
CA VAL A 48 -0.07 1.96 4.74
C VAL A 48 -0.75 3.31 4.51
N LEU A 49 0.02 4.37 4.28
CA LEU A 49 -0.51 5.71 4.02
C LEU A 49 -1.37 5.76 2.75
N GLU A 50 -0.87 5.18 1.65
CA GLU A 50 -1.60 5.13 0.39
C GLU A 50 -2.91 4.33 0.52
N THR A 51 -2.86 3.18 1.20
CA THR A 51 -4.05 2.35 1.44
C THR A 51 -5.08 3.08 2.31
N TRP A 52 -4.63 3.80 3.34
CA TRP A 52 -5.50 4.63 4.19
C TRP A 52 -6.17 5.76 3.39
N LEU A 53 -5.42 6.46 2.54
CA LEU A 53 -5.95 7.50 1.66
C LEU A 53 -7.02 6.94 0.70
N LEU A 54 -6.79 5.76 0.13
CA LEU A 54 -7.74 5.09 -0.74
C LEU A 54 -9.00 4.61 0.02
N ALA A 55 -8.84 4.13 1.25
CA ALA A 55 -9.93 3.64 2.08
C ALA A 55 -10.84 4.76 2.61
N GLN A 56 -10.30 5.93 2.97
CA GLN A 56 -11.09 7.04 3.54
C GLN A 56 -11.71 7.98 2.50
N GLY A 57 -11.03 8.25 1.39
CA GLY A 57 -11.31 9.47 0.62
C GLY A 57 -11.64 9.32 -0.86
N GLY A 58 -11.51 8.12 -1.44
CA GLY A 58 -11.92 7.90 -2.82
C GLY A 58 -11.29 8.88 -3.83
N LYS A 59 -9.99 8.68 -4.10
CA LYS A 59 -9.17 9.36 -5.13
C LYS A 59 -8.74 10.79 -4.77
N LEU A 60 -7.42 10.98 -4.75
CA LEU A 60 -6.83 12.31 -4.86
C LEU A 60 -6.93 12.76 -6.32
N ARG A 61 -7.79 13.75 -6.60
CA ARG A 61 -7.78 14.47 -7.88
C ARG A 61 -6.75 15.58 -7.77
N PHE A 62 -5.61 15.40 -8.42
CA PHE A 62 -4.59 16.44 -8.52
C PHE A 62 -4.85 17.29 -9.78
N PRO A 63 -4.99 18.62 -9.66
CA PRO A 63 -5.22 19.51 -10.80
C PRO A 63 -3.94 19.80 -11.62
N THR A 64 -2.83 19.12 -11.31
CA THR A 64 -1.51 19.38 -11.89
C THR A 64 -0.86 18.11 -12.40
N THR A 65 0.16 18.23 -13.26
CA THR A 65 0.92 17.10 -13.80
C THR A 65 1.55 16.28 -12.67
N LEU A 66 1.69 14.96 -12.86
CA LEU A 66 2.31 14.04 -11.89
C LEU A 66 3.67 14.55 -11.38
N ASP A 67 4.43 15.21 -12.26
CA ASP A 67 5.75 15.78 -11.98
C ASP A 67 5.72 16.99 -11.02
N ALA A 68 4.66 17.80 -11.07
CA ALA A 68 4.46 18.91 -10.13
C ALA A 68 4.02 18.42 -8.74
N TRP A 69 3.19 17.38 -8.71
CA TRP A 69 2.78 16.73 -7.47
C TRP A 69 3.97 16.06 -6.75
N TRP A 70 4.78 15.29 -7.48
CA TRP A 70 5.95 14.61 -6.90
C TRP A 70 6.96 15.59 -6.27
N ARG A 71 7.19 16.73 -6.93
CA ARG A 71 7.99 17.84 -6.36
C ARG A 71 7.39 18.39 -5.07
N THR A 72 6.06 18.46 -4.95
CA THR A 72 5.41 18.97 -3.74
C THR A 72 5.60 18.04 -2.53
N LEU A 73 5.60 16.73 -2.74
CA LEU A 73 5.85 15.75 -1.67
C LEU A 73 7.32 15.71 -1.24
N THR A 74 8.25 15.87 -2.19
CA THR A 74 9.70 15.85 -1.93
C THR A 74 10.24 17.18 -1.42
N VAL A 75 9.58 18.30 -1.70
CA VAL A 75 9.93 19.63 -1.14
C VAL A 75 9.37 19.80 0.28
N ARG A 76 8.21 19.21 0.61
CA ARG A 76 7.68 19.23 1.99
C ARG A 76 8.42 18.33 2.97
N SER A 77 9.25 17.39 2.51
CA SER A 77 10.03 16.50 3.37
C SER A 77 11.37 17.07 3.86
N TRP A 78 11.70 18.34 3.54
CA TRP A 78 12.94 19.00 3.98
C TRP A 78 12.75 20.36 4.67
N SER A 79 11.56 20.63 5.20
CA SER A 79 11.34 21.71 6.16
C SER A 79 10.92 21.15 7.51
N THR A 80 11.74 20.25 8.07
CA THR A 80 11.96 20.31 9.51
C THR A 80 12.79 21.57 9.75
N THR A 81 12.10 22.65 10.11
CA THR A 81 12.73 23.86 10.67
C THR A 81 13.69 23.43 11.79
N PRO A 82 14.90 24.00 11.88
CA PRO A 82 15.84 23.71 12.97
C PRO A 82 15.25 24.02 14.35
#